data_AF-A0A183BW58-F1
#
_entry.id   AF-A0A183BW58-F1
#
_cell.length_a   1.000
_cell.length_b   1.000
_cell.length_c   1.000
_cell.angle_alpha   90.00
_cell.angle_beta   90.00
_cell.angle_gamma   90.00
#
_symmetry.space_group_name_H-M   'P 1'
#
loop_
_entity.id
_entity.type
_entity.pdbx_description
1 polymer ?
#
loop_
_entity_poly.entity_id
_entity_poly.type
_entity_poly.pdbx_seq_one_letter_code
_entity_poly.pdbx_strand_id
1 'polypeptide(L)'
;MKKVDNSNAVAPGDRAEDAAAGAATVEITATELQKEQRKSLDALYAAAREEFDLDMSPVDSALKTLRDGREIQKLSVVRNLVELVEGEPEDALHRLLPMIQELLSVEPSNLDMHCEAAVAYKNCIKKKKLQQKCPELSDRFLAAILDNIETQKENGELKTTMIFALIIHSKLQLFLDTCFDSFTSSVDPSNYQALTRSLLLWIEHLDFQGTSEALLNQLYKH
;
A
#
# COMPACT_ATOMS: atom_id res chain seq x y z
N MET A 1 51.08 54.77 80.27
CA MET A 1 50.04 54.77 79.22
C MET A 1 50.57 55.44 77.97
N LYS A 2 50.70 54.70 76.86
CA LYS A 2 50.99 55.24 75.51
C LYS A 2 50.09 54.48 74.52
N LYS A 3 49.31 55.24 73.74
CA LYS A 3 48.48 54.76 72.63
C LYS A 3 49.34 54.22 71.50
N VAL A 4 48.89 53.15 70.84
CA VAL A 4 49.25 52.83 69.45
C VAL A 4 47.95 52.45 68.76
N ASP A 5 47.53 53.33 67.84
CA ASP A 5 46.49 53.10 66.85
C ASP A 5 46.98 52.08 65.82
N ASN A 6 46.10 51.19 65.36
CA ASN A 6 46.29 50.54 64.06
C ASN A 6 44.96 50.42 63.33
N SER A 7 44.65 51.45 62.57
CA SER A 7 43.60 51.49 61.57
C SER A 7 44.08 50.75 60.34
N ASN A 8 43.40 49.69 59.92
CA ASN A 8 43.54 49.19 58.55
C ASN A 8 42.14 49.06 57.94
N ALA A 9 41.74 50.10 57.23
CA ALA A 9 40.54 50.11 56.39
C ALA A 9 40.92 49.55 55.01
N VAL A 10 40.38 48.38 54.66
CA VAL A 10 40.47 47.84 53.30
C VAL A 10 39.30 48.40 52.50
N ALA A 11 39.60 49.13 51.43
CA ALA A 11 38.61 49.75 50.54
C ALA A 11 37.79 48.69 49.76
N PRO A 12 36.49 48.92 49.51
CA PRO A 12 35.68 48.04 48.66
C PRO A 12 35.76 48.54 47.20
N GLY A 13 36.81 48.15 46.48
CA GLY A 13 37.06 48.62 45.11
C GLY A 13 36.93 47.56 44.01
N ASP A 14 37.49 46.35 44.20
CA ASP A 14 37.81 45.49 43.04
C ASP A 14 36.93 44.23 42.88
N ARG A 15 35.85 44.08 43.65
CA ARG A 15 35.05 42.84 43.66
C ARG A 15 33.91 42.77 42.64
N ALA A 16 33.56 43.88 42.00
CA ALA A 16 32.38 43.94 41.13
C ALA A 16 32.66 43.56 39.67
N GLU A 17 33.84 43.90 39.12
CA GLU A 17 34.21 43.55 37.73
C GLU A 17 34.57 42.07 37.56
N ASP A 18 35.28 41.48 38.52
CA ASP A 18 35.62 40.04 38.50
C ASP A 18 34.38 39.13 38.60
N ALA A 19 33.35 39.57 39.33
CA ALA A 19 32.09 38.83 39.44
C ALA A 19 31.27 38.88 38.15
N ALA A 20 31.27 40.02 37.44
CA ALA A 20 30.57 40.19 36.18
C ALA A 20 31.25 39.43 35.02
N ALA A 21 32.59 39.43 34.97
CA ALA A 21 33.36 38.64 34.01
C ALA A 21 33.22 37.13 34.26
N GLY A 22 33.22 36.71 35.53
CA GLY A 22 32.95 35.32 35.92
C GLY A 22 31.53 34.87 35.56
N ALA A 23 30.51 35.71 35.80
CA ALA A 23 29.13 35.41 35.45
C ALA A 23 28.93 35.28 33.92
N ALA A 24 29.48 36.22 33.13
CA ALA A 24 29.41 36.16 31.68
C ALA A 24 30.12 34.93 31.09
N THR A 25 31.27 34.54 31.66
CA THR A 25 32.02 33.35 31.23
C THR A 25 31.27 32.05 31.57
N VAL A 26 30.60 31.99 32.72
CA VAL A 26 29.77 30.86 33.13
C VAL A 26 28.50 30.76 32.27
N GLU A 27 27.90 31.89 31.90
CA GLU A 27 26.71 31.91 31.04
C GLU A 27 27.03 31.47 29.61
N ILE A 28 28.14 31.95 29.03
CA ILE A 28 28.64 31.54 27.71
C ILE A 28 28.94 30.03 27.69
N THR A 29 29.64 29.51 28.70
CA THR A 29 29.96 28.07 28.77
C THR A 29 28.71 27.20 28.98
N ALA A 30 27.71 27.67 29.73
CA ALA A 30 26.43 26.97 29.87
C ALA A 30 25.63 26.96 28.56
N THR A 31 25.67 28.05 27.78
CA THR A 31 25.01 28.09 26.46
C THR A 31 25.70 27.21 25.44
N GLU A 32 27.04 27.15 25.46
CA GLU A 32 27.83 26.26 24.62
C GLU A 32 27.58 24.79 24.97
N LEU A 33 27.54 24.44 26.26
CA LEU A 33 27.21 23.10 26.73
C LEU A 33 25.81 22.65 26.29
N GLN A 34 24.81 23.52 26.40
CA GLN A 34 23.45 23.24 25.91
C GLN A 34 23.41 23.06 24.39
N LYS A 35 24.16 23.87 23.63
CA LYS A 35 24.24 23.77 22.17
C LYS A 35 24.91 22.46 21.74
N GLU A 36 25.93 22.03 22.46
CA GLU A 36 26.65 20.77 22.22
C GLU A 36 25.80 19.55 22.59
N GLN A 37 25.07 19.61 23.71
CA GLN A 37 24.06 18.59 24.07
C GLN A 37 22.95 18.48 23.03
N ARG A 38 22.47 19.61 22.48
CA ARG A 38 21.45 19.61 21.43
C ARG A 38 21.97 19.00 20.13
N LYS A 39 23.20 19.30 19.72
CA LYS A 39 23.86 18.65 18.58
C LYS A 39 24.03 17.14 18.79
N SER A 40 24.40 16.72 20.00
CA SER A 40 24.50 15.31 20.37
C SER A 40 23.15 14.60 20.26
N LEU A 41 22.08 15.25 20.74
CA LEU A 41 20.72 14.73 20.63
C LEU A 41 20.24 14.65 19.17
N ASP A 42 20.50 15.68 18.36
CA ASP A 42 20.17 15.69 16.93
C ASP A 42 20.92 14.60 16.16
N ALA A 43 22.20 14.35 16.49
CA ALA A 43 22.99 13.27 15.92
C ALA A 43 22.44 11.88 16.32
N LEU A 44 21.97 11.74 17.57
CA LEU A 44 21.37 10.50 18.07
C LEU A 44 20.01 10.24 17.39
N TYR A 45 19.21 11.29 17.15
CA TYR A 45 17.99 11.19 16.35
C TYR A 45 18.27 10.86 14.89
N ALA A 46 19.32 11.43 14.28
CA ALA A 46 19.72 11.10 12.92
C ALA A 46 20.17 9.64 12.80
N ALA A 47 20.98 9.16 13.75
CA ALA A 47 21.40 7.76 13.81
C ALA A 47 20.19 6.82 14.01
N ALA A 48 19.26 7.16 14.90
CA ALA A 48 18.05 6.37 15.11
C ALA A 48 17.13 6.38 13.88
N ARG A 49 17.02 7.49 13.15
CA ARG A 49 16.26 7.54 11.89
C ARG A 49 16.83 6.61 10.84
N GLU A 50 18.15 6.55 10.73
CA GLU A 50 18.87 5.66 9.79
C GLU A 50 18.82 4.19 10.23
N GLU A 51 18.97 3.91 11.52
CA GLU A 51 18.97 2.54 12.05
C GLU A 51 17.57 1.91 12.09
N PHE A 52 16.53 2.70 12.38
CA PHE A 52 15.15 2.22 12.52
C PHE A 52 14.24 2.60 11.36
N ASP A 53 14.78 3.16 10.28
CA ASP A 53 14.03 3.50 9.06
C ASP A 53 12.75 4.31 9.34
N LEU A 54 12.81 5.25 10.31
CA LEU A 54 11.63 5.91 10.88
C LEU A 54 10.83 6.74 9.87
N ASP A 55 11.43 7.08 8.75
CA ASP A 55 10.84 7.89 7.68
C ASP A 55 10.40 7.03 6.46
N MET A 56 10.54 5.70 6.51
CA MET A 56 10.10 4.84 5.39
C MET A 56 8.59 4.79 5.26
N SER A 57 8.09 4.91 4.02
CA SER A 57 6.68 4.76 3.76
C SER A 57 6.22 3.31 3.99
N PRO A 58 4.93 3.09 4.31
CA PRO A 58 4.32 1.76 4.29
C PRO A 58 4.65 0.93 3.05
N VAL A 59 4.66 1.54 1.85
CA VAL A 59 5.01 0.86 0.61
C VAL A 59 6.52 0.55 0.54
N ASP A 60 7.40 1.46 0.98
CA ASP A 60 8.84 1.22 1.02
C ASP A 60 9.21 0.08 1.98
N SER A 61 8.57 0.04 3.14
CA SER A 61 8.71 -1.04 4.12
C SER A 61 8.22 -2.39 3.57
N ALA A 62 7.10 -2.38 2.85
CA ALA A 62 6.57 -3.56 2.17
C ALA A 62 7.54 -4.06 1.07
N LEU A 63 8.10 -3.15 0.26
CA LEU A 63 9.08 -3.49 -0.79
C LEU A 63 10.36 -4.10 -0.20
N LYS A 64 10.90 -3.51 0.87
CA LYS A 64 12.05 -4.08 1.60
C LYS A 64 11.74 -5.48 2.12
N THR A 65 10.54 -5.67 2.66
CA THR A 65 10.08 -6.97 3.16
C THR A 65 9.92 -8.00 2.04
N LEU A 66 9.44 -7.63 0.85
CA LEU A 66 9.34 -8.56 -0.29
C LEU A 66 10.72 -9.00 -0.80
N ARG A 67 11.73 -8.11 -0.74
CA ARG A 67 13.11 -8.40 -1.14
C ARG A 67 13.84 -9.30 -0.15
N ASP A 68 13.86 -8.90 1.11
CA ASP A 68 14.78 -9.47 2.11
C ASP A 68 14.07 -10.36 3.14
N GLY A 69 12.74 -10.30 3.18
CA GLY A 69 11.94 -11.00 4.17
C GLY A 69 11.85 -12.51 3.94
N ARG A 70 11.56 -13.23 5.01
CA ARG A 70 11.18 -14.64 4.94
C ARG A 70 9.78 -14.78 4.36
N GLU A 71 9.47 -15.95 3.81
CA GLU A 71 8.19 -16.27 3.18
C GLU A 71 6.95 -15.78 3.96
N ILE A 72 6.88 -16.05 5.26
CA ILE A 72 5.76 -15.61 6.12
C ILE A 72 5.62 -14.08 6.12
N GLN A 73 6.72 -13.33 6.09
CA GLN A 73 6.73 -11.88 6.05
C GLN A 73 6.31 -11.37 4.68
N LYS A 74 6.81 -11.98 3.59
CA LYS A 74 6.38 -11.66 2.23
C LYS A 74 4.88 -11.89 2.04
N LEU A 75 4.38 -13.01 2.55
CA LEU A 75 2.96 -13.38 2.48
C LEU A 75 2.08 -12.42 3.29
N SER A 76 2.58 -11.91 4.42
CA SER A 76 1.93 -10.83 5.18
C SER A 76 1.78 -9.55 4.36
N VAL A 77 2.80 -9.16 3.59
CA VAL A 77 2.72 -8.01 2.69
C VAL A 77 1.63 -8.21 1.64
N VAL A 78 1.57 -9.39 1.00
CA VAL A 78 0.56 -9.71 -0.01
C VAL A 78 -0.86 -9.64 0.58
N ARG A 79 -1.08 -10.16 1.80
CA ARG A 79 -2.36 -10.07 2.52
C ARG A 79 -2.82 -8.65 2.75
N ASN A 80 -1.88 -7.78 3.12
CA ASN A 80 -2.16 -6.39 3.48
C ASN A 80 -2.16 -5.45 2.26
N LEU A 81 -2.04 -5.98 1.04
CA LEU A 81 -2.01 -5.18 -0.19
C LEU A 81 -3.20 -4.22 -0.32
N VAL A 82 -4.39 -4.64 0.13
CA VAL A 82 -5.58 -3.79 0.08
C VAL A 82 -5.40 -2.51 0.90
N GLU A 83 -4.80 -2.62 2.08
CA GLU A 83 -4.55 -1.48 2.98
C GLU A 83 -3.46 -0.56 2.41
N LEU A 84 -2.41 -1.17 1.83
CA LEU A 84 -1.33 -0.43 1.17
C LEU A 84 -1.84 0.37 -0.04
N VAL A 85 -2.73 -0.23 -0.86
CA VAL A 85 -3.37 0.47 -1.98
C VAL A 85 -4.34 1.55 -1.50
N GLU A 86 -4.99 1.39 -0.34
CA GLU A 86 -5.85 2.44 0.24
C GLU A 86 -5.06 3.64 0.74
N GLY A 87 -3.86 3.42 1.28
CA GLY A 87 -2.97 4.47 1.77
C GLY A 87 -2.20 5.18 0.64
N GLU A 88 -1.51 4.41 -0.19
CA GLU A 88 -0.57 4.89 -1.21
C GLU A 88 -0.86 4.19 -2.57
N PRO A 89 -1.97 4.51 -3.24
CA PRO A 89 -2.43 3.76 -4.42
C PRO A 89 -1.44 3.81 -5.60
N GLU A 90 -0.86 4.98 -5.87
CA GLU A 90 0.06 5.16 -6.99
C GLU A 90 1.33 4.31 -6.80
N ASP A 91 1.99 4.45 -5.65
CA ASP A 91 3.18 3.67 -5.32
C ASP A 91 2.87 2.17 -5.23
N ALA A 92 1.72 1.79 -4.67
CA ALA A 92 1.31 0.39 -4.59
C ALA A 92 1.11 -0.23 -5.99
N LEU A 93 0.51 0.50 -6.93
CA LEU A 93 0.29 0.01 -8.30
C LEU A 93 1.56 0.01 -9.15
N HIS A 94 2.41 1.02 -9.01
CA HIS A 94 3.56 1.23 -9.89
C HIS A 94 4.83 0.54 -9.40
N ARG A 95 4.93 0.25 -8.10
CA ARG A 95 6.16 -0.29 -7.49
C ARG A 95 5.89 -1.60 -6.76
N LEU A 96 4.87 -1.65 -5.91
CA LEU A 96 4.59 -2.84 -5.09
C LEU A 96 3.99 -3.98 -5.91
N LEU A 97 2.98 -3.72 -6.74
CA LEU A 97 2.34 -4.73 -7.57
C LEU A 97 3.35 -5.42 -8.52
N PRO A 98 4.22 -4.71 -9.26
CA PRO A 98 5.27 -5.35 -10.05
C PRO A 98 6.22 -6.21 -9.22
N MET A 99 6.59 -5.77 -8.02
CA MET A 99 7.44 -6.56 -7.11
C MET A 99 6.75 -7.86 -6.65
N ILE A 100 5.43 -7.83 -6.41
CA ILE A 100 4.67 -9.04 -6.09
C ILE A 100 4.60 -9.97 -7.30
N GLN A 101 4.43 -9.44 -8.52
CA GLN A 101 4.46 -10.26 -9.74
C GLN A 101 5.82 -10.92 -9.96
N GLU A 102 6.91 -10.18 -9.74
CA GLU A 102 8.27 -10.74 -9.78
C GLU A 102 8.43 -11.86 -8.75
N LEU A 103 8.00 -11.65 -7.51
CA LEU A 103 8.03 -12.68 -6.46
C LEU A 103 7.32 -13.97 -6.91
N LEU A 104 6.13 -13.84 -7.49
CA LEU A 104 5.31 -14.97 -7.94
C LEU A 104 5.94 -15.72 -9.12
N SER A 105 6.66 -15.01 -10.00
CA SER A 105 7.43 -15.62 -11.08
C SER A 105 8.67 -16.37 -10.59
N VAL A 106 9.31 -15.90 -9.52
CA VAL A 106 10.50 -16.52 -8.91
C VAL A 106 10.12 -17.72 -8.04
N GLU A 107 8.94 -17.69 -7.41
CA GLU A 107 8.42 -18.74 -6.54
C GLU A 107 7.18 -19.43 -7.20
N PRO A 108 7.31 -20.05 -8.38
CA PRO A 108 6.17 -20.61 -9.10
C PRO A 108 5.54 -21.81 -8.40
N SER A 109 6.28 -22.51 -7.56
CA SER A 109 5.77 -23.65 -6.80
C SER A 109 5.13 -23.27 -5.46
N ASN A 110 5.16 -21.98 -5.09
CA ASN A 110 4.59 -21.50 -3.84
C ASN A 110 3.09 -21.23 -3.97
N LEU A 111 2.29 -22.29 -3.98
CA LEU A 111 0.84 -22.19 -4.17
C LEU A 111 0.16 -21.28 -3.15
N ASP A 112 0.65 -21.23 -1.91
CA ASP A 112 0.07 -20.38 -0.86
C ASP A 112 0.24 -18.89 -1.20
N MET A 113 1.41 -18.50 -1.70
CA MET A 113 1.68 -17.14 -2.16
C MET A 113 0.79 -16.76 -3.36
N HIS A 114 0.67 -17.66 -4.34
CA HIS A 114 -0.16 -17.46 -5.54
C HIS A 114 -1.65 -17.32 -5.19
N CYS A 115 -2.17 -18.18 -4.30
CA CYS A 115 -3.54 -18.12 -3.83
C CYS A 115 -3.83 -16.81 -3.08
N GLU A 116 -2.93 -16.42 -2.18
CA GLU A 116 -3.08 -15.21 -1.38
C GLU A 116 -3.04 -13.95 -2.27
N ALA A 117 -2.15 -13.90 -3.25
CA ALA A 117 -2.10 -12.81 -4.22
C ALA A 117 -3.40 -12.69 -5.01
N ALA A 118 -3.95 -13.79 -5.51
CA ALA A 118 -5.22 -13.79 -6.22
C ALA A 118 -6.38 -13.29 -5.33
N VAL A 119 -6.41 -13.67 -4.05
CA VAL A 119 -7.40 -13.19 -3.08
C VAL A 119 -7.23 -11.69 -2.83
N ALA A 120 -6.00 -11.22 -2.63
CA ALA A 120 -5.69 -9.81 -2.41
C ALA A 120 -6.09 -8.94 -3.61
N TYR A 121 -5.76 -9.36 -4.84
CA TYR A 121 -6.14 -8.68 -6.08
C TYR A 121 -7.65 -8.61 -6.24
N LYS A 122 -8.35 -9.72 -6.05
CA LYS A 122 -9.82 -9.76 -6.06
C LYS A 122 -10.43 -8.80 -5.04
N ASN A 123 -9.85 -8.72 -3.83
CA ASN A 123 -10.35 -7.83 -2.78
C ASN A 123 -10.11 -6.36 -3.11
N CYS A 124 -8.99 -6.02 -3.75
CA CYS A 124 -8.75 -4.68 -4.28
C CYS A 124 -9.81 -4.32 -5.33
N ILE A 125 -10.08 -5.23 -6.28
CA ILE A 125 -11.06 -5.02 -7.35
C ILE A 125 -12.47 -4.77 -6.77
N LYS A 126 -12.90 -5.57 -5.78
CA LYS A 126 -14.24 -5.45 -5.18
C LYS A 126 -14.48 -4.16 -4.41
N LYS A 127 -13.43 -3.43 -3.99
CA LYS A 127 -13.58 -2.20 -3.22
C LYS A 127 -13.97 -1.02 -4.12
N LYS A 128 -15.27 -0.71 -4.17
CA LYS A 128 -15.83 0.43 -4.94
C LYS A 128 -15.14 1.77 -4.66
N LYS A 129 -14.73 2.04 -3.41
CA LYS A 129 -14.01 3.28 -3.05
C LYS A 129 -12.63 3.38 -3.72
N LEU A 130 -11.94 2.25 -3.88
CA LEU A 130 -10.66 2.20 -4.58
C LEU A 130 -10.86 2.38 -6.09
N GLN A 131 -11.88 1.74 -6.66
CA GLN A 131 -12.24 1.90 -8.07
C GLN A 131 -12.53 3.35 -8.46
N GLN A 132 -13.17 4.11 -7.56
CA GLN A 132 -13.43 5.53 -7.79
C GLN A 132 -12.16 6.40 -7.75
N LYS A 133 -11.19 6.03 -6.90
CA LYS A 133 -9.93 6.76 -6.77
C LYS A 133 -8.94 6.42 -7.89
N CYS A 134 -8.92 5.15 -8.30
CA CYS A 134 -8.01 4.61 -9.29
C CYS A 134 -8.80 3.75 -10.28
N PRO A 135 -9.35 4.35 -11.36
CA PRO A 135 -10.16 3.63 -12.34
C PRO A 135 -9.41 2.48 -13.04
N GLU A 136 -8.10 2.64 -13.23
CA GLU A 136 -7.20 1.63 -13.83
C GLU A 136 -6.90 0.42 -12.93
N LEU A 137 -7.33 0.46 -11.67
CA LEU A 137 -7.03 -0.56 -10.67
C LEU A 137 -7.57 -1.94 -11.07
N SER A 138 -8.79 -1.98 -11.64
CA SER A 138 -9.37 -3.23 -12.14
C SER A 138 -8.51 -3.86 -13.21
N ASP A 139 -8.12 -3.09 -14.21
CA ASP A 139 -7.36 -3.58 -15.36
C ASP A 139 -5.98 -4.08 -14.93
N ARG A 140 -5.30 -3.34 -14.04
CA ARG A 140 -3.98 -3.72 -13.49
C ARG A 140 -4.04 -5.03 -12.70
N PHE A 141 -5.00 -5.18 -11.80
CA PHE A 141 -5.11 -6.39 -10.99
C PHE A 141 -5.64 -7.58 -11.79
N LEU A 142 -6.50 -7.36 -12.79
CA LEU A 142 -6.93 -8.42 -13.69
C LEU A 142 -5.75 -8.92 -14.54
N ALA A 143 -4.93 -8.02 -15.10
CA ALA A 143 -3.72 -8.41 -15.82
C ALA A 143 -2.77 -9.22 -14.94
N ALA A 144 -2.55 -8.79 -13.70
CA ALA A 144 -1.73 -9.49 -12.70
C ALA A 144 -2.28 -10.88 -12.32
N ILE A 145 -3.60 -11.07 -12.30
CA ILE A 145 -4.22 -12.39 -12.10
C ILE A 145 -3.96 -13.29 -13.31
N LEU A 146 -4.09 -12.76 -14.52
CA LEU A 146 -3.88 -13.51 -15.76
C LEU A 146 -2.42 -13.95 -15.90
N ASP A 147 -1.46 -13.07 -15.61
CA ASP A 147 -0.02 -13.37 -15.66
C ASP A 147 0.37 -14.49 -14.69
N ASN A 148 -0.17 -14.45 -13.46
CA ASN A 148 -0.03 -15.56 -12.51
C ASN A 148 -0.60 -16.87 -13.04
N ILE A 149 -1.74 -16.84 -13.74
CA ILE A 149 -2.36 -18.05 -14.30
C ILE A 149 -1.48 -18.64 -15.41
N GLU A 150 -0.96 -17.80 -16.30
CA GLU A 150 -0.04 -18.23 -17.36
C GLU A 150 1.22 -18.85 -16.74
N THR A 151 1.81 -18.20 -15.75
CA THR A 151 2.96 -18.72 -14.99
C THR A 151 2.65 -20.09 -14.38
N GLN A 152 1.49 -20.27 -13.75
CA GLN A 152 1.10 -21.55 -13.15
C GLN A 152 0.81 -22.64 -14.19
N LYS A 153 0.27 -22.26 -15.35
CA LYS A 153 0.04 -23.17 -16.49
C LYS A 153 1.35 -23.71 -17.04
N GLU A 154 2.36 -22.86 -17.21
CA GLU A 154 3.68 -23.24 -17.72
C GLU A 154 4.44 -24.15 -16.74
N ASN A 155 4.27 -23.94 -15.44
CA ASN A 155 4.99 -24.70 -14.41
C ASN A 155 4.38 -26.07 -14.06
N GLY A 156 3.25 -26.45 -14.69
CA GLY A 156 2.65 -27.78 -14.52
C GLY A 156 2.04 -28.05 -13.14
N GLU A 157 1.98 -27.05 -12.25
CA GLU A 157 1.50 -27.15 -10.86
C GLU A 157 0.00 -26.85 -10.68
N LEU A 158 -0.80 -26.96 -11.76
CA LEU A 158 -2.24 -26.76 -11.68
C LEU A 158 -2.91 -27.81 -10.77
N LYS A 159 -3.22 -27.41 -9.53
CA LYS A 159 -4.46 -27.85 -8.85
C LYS A 159 -5.63 -27.13 -9.53
N THR A 160 -5.93 -27.60 -10.73
CA THR A 160 -6.84 -27.07 -11.75
C THR A 160 -8.23 -26.65 -11.24
N THR A 161 -8.70 -27.13 -10.09
CA THR A 161 -10.11 -27.00 -9.72
C THR A 161 -10.49 -25.64 -9.12
N MET A 162 -9.63 -25.00 -8.33
CA MET A 162 -10.00 -23.77 -7.60
C MET A 162 -9.80 -22.50 -8.44
N ILE A 163 -8.74 -22.46 -9.26
CA ILE A 163 -8.41 -21.34 -10.14
C ILE A 163 -9.39 -21.29 -11.33
N PHE A 164 -9.72 -22.45 -11.91
CA PHE A 164 -10.73 -22.54 -12.97
C PHE A 164 -12.12 -22.13 -12.46
N ALA A 165 -12.46 -22.43 -11.20
CA ALA A 165 -13.67 -21.93 -10.56
C ALA A 165 -13.69 -20.40 -10.41
N LEU A 166 -12.54 -19.76 -10.11
CA LEU A 166 -12.43 -18.31 -10.05
C LEU A 166 -12.52 -17.65 -11.44
N ILE A 167 -11.91 -18.25 -12.46
CA ILE A 167 -12.00 -17.80 -13.86
C ILE A 167 -13.44 -17.92 -14.36
N ILE A 168 -14.07 -19.09 -14.18
CA ILE A 168 -15.48 -19.28 -14.52
C ILE A 168 -16.34 -18.28 -13.76
N HIS A 169 -16.14 -18.11 -12.45
CA HIS A 169 -16.96 -17.18 -11.67
C HIS A 169 -16.81 -15.73 -12.14
N SER A 170 -15.60 -15.25 -12.40
CA SER A 170 -15.38 -13.87 -12.85
C SER A 170 -15.91 -13.62 -14.25
N LYS A 171 -15.71 -14.56 -15.18
CA LYS A 171 -16.17 -14.45 -16.56
C LYS A 171 -17.68 -14.65 -16.69
N LEU A 172 -18.26 -15.57 -15.90
CA LEU A 172 -19.70 -15.74 -15.77
C LEU A 172 -20.35 -14.51 -15.12
N GLN A 173 -19.71 -13.92 -14.11
CA GLN A 173 -20.21 -12.68 -13.50
C GLN A 173 -20.28 -11.56 -14.54
N LEU A 174 -19.22 -11.36 -15.33
CA LEU A 174 -19.20 -10.35 -16.39
C LEU A 174 -20.28 -10.60 -17.45
N PHE A 175 -20.50 -11.87 -17.83
CA PHE A 175 -21.59 -12.25 -18.73
C PHE A 175 -22.96 -11.89 -18.14
N LEU A 176 -23.21 -12.26 -16.88
CA LEU A 176 -24.47 -11.96 -16.19
C LEU A 176 -24.70 -10.47 -16.03
N ASP A 177 -23.65 -9.71 -15.70
CA ASP A 177 -23.71 -8.25 -15.59
C ASP A 177 -24.04 -7.61 -16.95
N THR A 178 -23.44 -8.09 -18.04
CA THR A 178 -23.74 -7.63 -19.40
C THR A 178 -25.18 -7.94 -19.81
N CYS A 179 -25.67 -9.14 -19.51
CA CYS A 179 -27.06 -9.51 -19.75
C CYS A 179 -28.02 -8.65 -18.92
N PHE A 180 -27.67 -8.35 -17.67
CA PHE A 180 -28.47 -7.54 -16.78
C PHE A 180 -28.51 -6.06 -17.19
N ASP A 181 -27.38 -5.49 -17.63
CA ASP A 181 -27.32 -4.13 -18.14
C ASP A 181 -28.13 -3.98 -19.45
N SER A 182 -28.06 -4.98 -20.32
CA SER A 182 -28.90 -5.06 -21.53
C SER A 182 -30.38 -5.14 -21.18
N PHE A 183 -30.74 -5.98 -20.21
CA PHE A 183 -32.11 -6.14 -19.72
C PHE A 183 -32.64 -4.82 -19.14
N THR A 184 -31.91 -4.19 -18.23
CA THR A 184 -32.34 -2.95 -17.57
C THR A 184 -32.45 -1.77 -18.54
N SER A 185 -31.66 -1.77 -19.61
CA SER A 185 -31.72 -0.73 -20.65
C SER A 185 -32.86 -0.94 -21.65
N SER A 186 -33.31 -2.19 -21.84
CA SER A 186 -34.22 -2.55 -22.94
C SER A 186 -35.63 -2.95 -22.48
N VAL A 187 -35.77 -3.37 -21.22
CA VAL A 187 -37.05 -3.83 -20.66
C VAL A 187 -37.70 -2.70 -19.88
N ASP A 188 -38.92 -2.35 -20.27
CA ASP A 188 -39.72 -1.31 -19.65
C ASP A 188 -40.65 -1.91 -18.58
N PRO A 189 -40.38 -1.70 -17.28
CA PRO A 189 -41.18 -2.26 -16.19
C PRO A 189 -42.41 -1.42 -15.84
N SER A 190 -42.71 -0.33 -16.56
CA SER A 190 -43.70 0.67 -16.13
C SER A 190 -45.14 0.14 -16.04
N ASN A 191 -45.49 -0.89 -16.81
CA ASN A 191 -46.76 -1.63 -16.66
C ASN A 191 -46.69 -3.02 -17.31
N TYR A 192 -47.67 -3.89 -17.01
CA TYR A 192 -47.67 -5.29 -17.48
C TYR A 192 -47.59 -5.44 -19.01
N GLN A 193 -48.24 -4.54 -19.77
CA GLN A 193 -48.27 -4.61 -21.23
C GLN A 193 -46.97 -4.10 -21.86
N ALA A 194 -46.37 -3.05 -21.30
CA ALA A 194 -45.05 -2.57 -21.69
C ALA A 194 -43.95 -3.58 -21.33
N LEU A 195 -44.05 -4.19 -20.15
CA LEU A 195 -43.16 -5.25 -19.69
C LEU A 195 -43.20 -6.46 -20.63
N THR A 196 -44.38 -7.00 -20.91
CA THR A 196 -44.51 -8.19 -21.77
C THR A 196 -44.01 -7.93 -23.18
N ARG A 197 -44.28 -6.75 -23.76
CA ARG A 197 -43.77 -6.38 -25.10
C ARG A 197 -42.27 -6.18 -25.13
N SER A 198 -41.72 -5.40 -24.20
CA SER A 198 -40.29 -5.10 -24.15
C SER A 198 -39.46 -6.33 -23.79
N LEU A 199 -39.98 -7.22 -22.94
CA LEU A 199 -39.33 -8.49 -22.60
C LEU A 199 -39.27 -9.44 -23.78
N LEU A 200 -40.37 -9.60 -24.53
CA LEU A 200 -40.41 -10.45 -25.74
C LEU A 200 -39.40 -9.95 -26.78
N LEU A 201 -39.39 -8.64 -27.04
CA LEU A 201 -38.45 -8.02 -27.97
C LEU A 201 -37.01 -8.17 -27.49
N TRP A 202 -36.74 -7.97 -26.20
CA TRP A 202 -35.41 -8.14 -25.64
C TRP A 202 -34.91 -9.58 -25.77
N ILE A 203 -35.75 -10.59 -25.50
CA ILE A 203 -35.39 -12.00 -25.69
C ILE A 203 -35.08 -12.32 -27.15
N GLU A 204 -35.84 -11.78 -28.10
CA GLU A 204 -35.60 -11.99 -29.53
C GLU A 204 -34.30 -11.32 -30.03
N HIS A 205 -33.90 -10.21 -29.41
CA HIS A 205 -32.70 -9.45 -29.79
C HIS A 205 -31.49 -9.74 -28.90
N LEU A 206 -31.65 -10.55 -27.86
CA LEU A 206 -30.55 -10.99 -27.02
C LEU A 206 -29.67 -11.89 -27.88
N ASP A 207 -28.52 -11.36 -28.29
CA ASP A 207 -27.50 -12.11 -29.02
C ASP A 207 -26.78 -13.08 -28.08
N PHE A 208 -27.53 -14.07 -27.59
CA PHE A 208 -27.03 -15.10 -26.69
C PHE A 208 -25.87 -15.85 -27.35
N GLN A 209 -25.96 -16.09 -28.66
CA GLN A 209 -24.95 -16.83 -29.38
C GLN A 209 -23.66 -16.02 -29.53
N GLY A 210 -23.69 -14.77 -29.99
CA GLY A 210 -22.51 -13.92 -30.06
C GLY A 210 -21.92 -13.61 -28.68
N THR A 211 -22.76 -13.44 -27.66
CA THR A 211 -22.30 -13.18 -26.28
C THR A 211 -21.66 -14.42 -25.66
N SER A 212 -22.25 -15.61 -25.87
CA SER A 212 -21.69 -16.87 -25.39
C SER A 212 -20.44 -17.29 -26.18
N GLU A 213 -20.38 -17.06 -27.49
CA GLU A 213 -19.19 -17.26 -28.31
C GLU A 213 -18.09 -16.28 -27.93
N ALA A 214 -18.39 -15.02 -27.60
CA ALA A 214 -17.42 -14.08 -27.06
C ALA A 214 -16.86 -14.56 -25.71
N LEU A 215 -17.71 -15.07 -24.82
CA LEU A 215 -17.32 -15.67 -23.55
C LEU A 215 -16.44 -16.91 -23.76
N LEU A 216 -16.86 -17.84 -24.63
CA LEU A 216 -16.12 -19.06 -24.94
C LEU A 216 -14.79 -18.75 -25.64
N ASN A 217 -14.75 -17.79 -26.55
CA ASN A 217 -13.51 -17.33 -27.18
C ASN A 217 -12.57 -16.69 -26.18
N GLN A 218 -13.09 -16.00 -25.15
CA GLN A 218 -12.25 -15.52 -24.05
C GLN A 218 -11.79 -16.64 -23.10
N LEU A 219 -12.54 -17.75 -23.00
CA LEU A 219 -12.18 -18.90 -22.17
C LEU A 219 -11.22 -19.88 -22.86
N TYR A 220 -11.25 -19.96 -24.19
CA TYR A 220 -10.56 -20.99 -24.98
C TYR A 220 -9.53 -20.44 -25.98
N LYS A 221 -9.33 -19.12 -26.10
CA LYS A 221 -8.14 -18.57 -26.79
C LYS A 221 -6.91 -18.73 -25.89
N HIS A 222 -6.43 -19.96 -25.73
CA HIS A 222 -5.04 -20.36 -25.45
C HIS A 222 -4.90 -21.89 -25.62
#